data_AF-A0ABD5SDP6-F1
#
_entry.id   AF-A0ABD5SDP6-F1
#
_cell.length_a   1.000
_cell.length_b   1.000
_cell.length_c   1.000
_cell.angle_alpha   90.00
_cell.angle_beta   90.00
_cell.angle_gamma   90.00
#
_symmetry.space_group_name_H-M   'P 1'
#
loop_
_entity.id
_entity.type
_entity.pdbx_description
1 polymer ?
#
loop_
_entity_poly.entity_id
_entity_poly.type
_entity_poly.pdbx_seq_one_letter_code
_entity_poly.pdbx_strand_id
1 'polypeptide(L)'
;DRGRLFLGAAVEVYEGQIVGLHSRGNDLVVNPTKAKQLTNVRASGTDEALTLSPPVRHTLEQALEFIEDDELVEVTPMSIRLRKKLLTENERKRSKK
;
A
#
# COMPACT_ATOMS: atom_id res chain seq x y z
N ASP A 1 7.65 -6.32 -8.53
CA ASP A 1 8.15 -5.10 -7.87
C ASP A 1 7.46 -3.84 -8.35
N ARG A 2 6.51 -3.30 -7.58
CA ARG A 2 5.80 -2.05 -7.92
C ARG A 2 6.19 -0.87 -7.02
N GLY A 3 7.17 -1.05 -6.15
CA GLY A 3 7.58 -0.04 -5.18
C GLY A 3 7.97 -0.65 -3.84
N ARG A 4 7.96 0.17 -2.79
CA ARG A 4 8.36 -0.22 -1.43
C ARG A 4 7.12 -0.36 -0.55
N LEU A 5 6.97 -1.49 0.13
CA LEU A 5 5.84 -1.75 1.02
C LEU A 5 6.12 -1.19 2.41
N PHE A 6 5.06 -0.73 3.08
CA PHE A 6 5.09 -0.26 4.48
C PHE A 6 4.64 -1.33 5.46
N LEU A 7 3.98 -2.37 4.94
CA LEU A 7 3.35 -3.42 5.73
C LEU A 7 4.04 -4.76 5.49
N GLY A 8 4.15 -5.56 6.54
CA GLY A 8 4.65 -6.93 6.47
C GLY A 8 3.56 -7.93 6.07
N ALA A 9 3.94 -9.21 6.06
CA ALA A 9 3.00 -10.30 5.86
C ALA A 9 1.92 -10.32 6.97
N ALA A 10 0.69 -10.68 6.59
CA ALA A 10 -0.44 -10.88 7.49
C ALA A 10 -0.84 -9.64 8.34
N VAL A 11 -0.45 -8.44 7.94
CA VAL A 11 -0.94 -7.21 8.58
C VAL A 11 -2.38 -6.93 8.14
N GLU A 12 -3.25 -6.63 9.10
CA GLU A 12 -4.63 -6.22 8.82
C GLU A 12 -4.66 -4.88 8.08
N VAL A 13 -5.50 -4.82 7.03
CA VAL A 13 -5.64 -3.66 6.17
C VAL A 13 -7.10 -3.36 5.90
N TYR A 14 -7.40 -2.09 5.67
CA TYR A 14 -8.73 -1.62 5.28
C TYR A 14 -8.69 -0.82 3.97
N GLU A 15 -9.86 -0.62 3.36
CA GLU A 15 -9.97 0.11 2.10
C GLU A 15 -9.48 1.56 2.23
N GLY A 16 -8.61 1.99 1.32
CA GLY A 16 -8.03 3.33 1.30
C GLY A 16 -6.86 3.56 2.26
N GLN A 17 -6.43 2.52 2.98
CA GLN A 17 -5.12 2.51 3.65
C GLN A 17 -4.00 2.47 2.61
N ILE A 18 -2.95 3.26 2.85
CA ILE A 18 -1.74 3.29 2.02
C ILE A 18 -0.83 2.16 2.50
N VAL A 19 -0.53 1.23 1.59
CA VAL A 19 0.23 0.01 1.89
C VAL A 19 1.70 0.09 1.45
N GLY A 20 2.06 1.13 0.71
CA GLY A 20 3.41 1.32 0.20
C GLY A 20 3.54 2.52 -0.74
N LEU A 21 4.78 2.84 -1.07
CA LEU A 21 5.15 3.85 -2.04
C LEU A 21 5.24 3.23 -3.43
N HIS A 22 4.50 3.77 -4.39
CA HIS A 22 4.59 3.37 -5.78
C HIS A 22 5.88 3.91 -6.42
N SER A 23 6.52 3.12 -7.29
CA SER A 23 7.76 3.54 -7.95
C SER A 23 7.57 4.64 -9.01
N ARG A 24 6.32 4.98 -9.34
CA ARG A 24 5.95 6.07 -10.26
C ARG A 24 5.17 7.12 -9.48
N GLY A 25 5.21 8.37 -9.94
CA GLY A 25 4.54 9.51 -9.29
C GLY A 25 3.02 9.53 -9.40
N ASN A 26 2.36 8.39 -9.63
CA ASN A 26 0.90 8.31 -9.69
C ASN A 26 0.38 7.30 -8.66
N ASP A 27 -0.79 7.55 -8.11
CA ASP A 27 -1.45 6.60 -7.21
C ASP A 27 -1.83 5.31 -7.96
N LEU A 28 -1.71 4.18 -7.27
CA LEU A 28 -2.15 2.88 -7.76
C LEU A 28 -3.00 2.16 -6.71
N VAL A 29 -4.26 1.90 -7.04
CA VAL A 29 -5.14 1.07 -6.20
C VAL A 29 -4.81 -0.40 -6.43
N VAL A 30 -4.51 -1.11 -5.34
CA VAL A 30 -4.12 -2.52 -5.37
C VAL A 30 -4.90 -3.32 -4.34
N ASN A 31 -5.00 -4.63 -4.58
CA ASN A 31 -5.52 -5.57 -3.60
C ASN A 31 -4.33 -6.32 -2.95
N PRO A 32 -4.02 -6.07 -1.66
CA PRO A 32 -2.95 -6.76 -0.95
C PRO A 32 -3.36 -8.11 -0.34
N THR A 33 -4.66 -8.44 -0.28
CA THR A 33 -5.15 -9.66 0.41
C THR A 33 -5.30 -10.85 -0.53
N LYS A 34 -5.50 -10.60 -1.83
CA LYS A 34 -5.67 -11.66 -2.83
C LYS A 34 -4.54 -11.62 -3.84
N ALA A 35 -3.87 -12.77 -4.01
CA ALA A 35 -2.93 -12.97 -5.10
C ALA A 35 -3.67 -12.83 -6.43
N LYS A 36 -3.09 -12.05 -7.35
CA LYS A 36 -3.55 -12.03 -8.74
C LYS A 36 -3.12 -13.34 -9.38
N GLN A 37 -4.06 -14.08 -9.97
CA GLN A 37 -3.73 -15.23 -10.81
C GLN A 37 -2.84 -14.77 -11.97
N LEU A 38 -1.58 -15.21 -11.95
CA LEU A 38 -0.60 -14.90 -12.99
C LEU A 38 -0.77 -15.91 -14.13
N THR A 39 -1.76 -15.68 -15.00
CA THR A 39 -1.95 -16.51 -16.21
C THR A 39 -0.81 -16.38 -17.22
N ASN A 40 0.08 -15.39 -17.06
CA ASN A 40 1.16 -15.08 -18.01
C ASN A 40 2.53 -15.67 -17.63
N VAL A 41 2.65 -16.46 -16.56
CA VAL A 41 3.91 -17.14 -16.22
C VAL A 41 3.93 -18.49 -16.91
N ARG A 42 4.58 -18.56 -18.07
CA ARG A 42 5.02 -19.83 -18.68
C ARG A 42 5.90 -20.53 -17.65
N ALA A 43 5.37 -21.56 -16.99
CA ALA A 43 6.06 -22.33 -15.97
C ALA A 43 7.20 -23.15 -16.60
N SER A 44 8.37 -22.53 -16.76
CA SER A 44 9.64 -23.27 -16.75
C SER A 44 10.19 -23.23 -15.33
N GLY A 45 9.88 -24.26 -14.55
CA GLY A 45 10.68 -24.68 -13.40
C GLY A 45 10.67 -23.78 -12.16
N THR A 46 10.77 -24.46 -11.02
CA THR A 46 11.09 -23.96 -9.67
C THR A 46 10.04 -23.13 -8.94
N ASP A 47 9.46 -23.74 -7.90
CA ASP A 47 8.86 -23.09 -6.72
C ASP A 47 9.89 -22.11 -6.13
N GLU A 48 9.87 -20.86 -6.59
CA GLU A 48 10.58 -19.80 -5.89
C GLU A 48 9.85 -19.51 -4.59
N ALA A 49 10.45 -19.88 -3.46
CA ALA A 49 9.98 -19.47 -2.15
C ALA A 49 9.87 -17.94 -2.12
N LEU A 50 8.65 -17.44 -1.94
CA LEU A 50 8.31 -16.03 -2.11
C LEU A 50 8.96 -15.20 -0.99
N THR A 51 10.10 -14.58 -1.31
CA THR A 51 10.85 -13.78 -0.35
C THR A 51 10.31 -12.36 -0.33
N LEU A 52 9.79 -11.93 0.83
CA LEU A 52 9.27 -10.58 1.01
C LEU A 52 10.38 -9.62 1.44
N SER A 53 10.49 -8.49 0.74
CA SER A 53 11.38 -7.40 1.17
C SER A 53 10.89 -6.83 2.50
N PRO A 54 11.80 -6.48 3.45
CA PRO A 54 11.42 -5.86 4.71
C PRO A 54 10.60 -4.58 4.49
N PRO A 55 9.50 -4.39 5.23
CA PRO A 55 8.68 -3.20 5.10
C PRO A 55 9.39 -1.96 5.65
N VAL A 56 9.12 -0.80 5.04
CA VAL A 56 9.56 0.49 5.55
C VAL A 56 8.66 0.92 6.69
N ARG A 57 9.25 1.14 7.87
CA ARG A 57 8.53 1.65 9.03
C ARG A 57 8.76 3.16 9.15
N HIS A 58 7.67 3.90 9.25
CA HIS A 58 7.70 5.34 9.44
C HIS A 58 7.59 5.68 10.93
N THR A 59 8.37 6.66 11.40
CA THR A 59 8.05 7.38 12.63
C THR A 59 6.87 8.32 12.41
N LEU A 60 6.34 8.95 13.47
CA LEU A 60 5.25 9.91 13.33
C LEU A 60 5.67 11.11 12.49
N GLU A 61 6.88 11.62 12.72
CA GLU A 61 7.46 12.75 12.01
C GLU A 61 7.63 12.42 10.52
N GLN A 62 8.18 11.24 10.21
CA GLN A 62 8.32 10.76 8.84
C GLN A 62 6.97 10.57 8.15
N ALA A 63 5.95 10.11 8.89
CA ALA A 63 4.61 9.97 8.34
C ALA A 63 3.97 11.33 8.05
N LEU A 64 4.17 12.32 8.92
CA LEU A 64 3.67 13.69 8.71
C LEU A 64 4.37 14.41 7.56
N GLU A 65 5.67 14.17 7.35
CA GLU A 65 6.41 14.70 6.20
C GLU A 65 6.01 14.00 4.89
N PHE A 66 5.58 12.75 4.95
CA PHE A 66 5.24 11.94 3.78
C PHE A 66 3.89 12.27 3.17
N ILE A 67 2.87 12.58 3.99
CA ILE A 67 1.49 12.70 3.50
C ILE A 67 1.25 13.93 2.61
N GLU A 68 0.32 13.77 1.67
CA GLU A 68 -0.21 14.87 0.85
C GLU A 68 -1.55 15.42 1.40
N ASP A 69 -2.07 16.51 0.79
CA ASP A 69 -3.31 17.18 1.21
C ASP A 69 -4.57 16.27 1.15
N ASP A 70 -4.55 15.24 0.32
CA ASP A 70 -5.64 14.25 0.20
C ASP A 70 -5.43 13.01 1.08
N GLU A 71 -4.46 13.05 1.98
CA GLU A 71 -4.04 11.97 2.87
C GLU A 71 -4.13 12.37 4.34
N LEU A 72 -4.14 11.37 5.22
CA LEU A 72 -4.18 11.53 6.66
C LEU A 72 -3.29 10.49 7.33
N VAL A 73 -2.65 10.92 8.42
CA VAL A 73 -2.00 10.01 9.37
C VAL A 73 -3.01 9.60 10.43
N GLU A 74 -3.33 8.31 10.47
CA GLU A 74 -4.12 7.72 11.54
C GLU A 74 -3.18 7.29 12.67
N VAL A 75 -3.35 7.87 13.85
CA VAL A 75 -2.50 7.61 15.01
C VAL A 75 -3.33 6.93 16.10
N THR A 76 -2.83 5.80 16.57
CA THR A 76 -3.30 5.09 17.75
C THR A 76 -2.12 4.86 18.69
N PRO A 77 -2.32 4.56 19.99
CA PRO A 77 -1.21 4.33 20.91
C PRO A 77 -0.25 3.21 20.48
N MET A 78 -0.71 2.27 19.66
CA MET A 78 0.06 1.10 19.21
C MET A 78 0.51 1.17 17.75
N SER A 79 0.00 2.12 16.96
CA SER A 79 0.19 2.09 15.51
C SER A 79 0.03 3.46 14.86
N ILE A 80 0.85 3.69 13.84
CA ILE A 80 0.77 4.82 12.93
C ILE A 80 0.45 4.26 11.56
N ARG A 81 -0.63 4.72 10.94
CA ARG A 81 -1.08 4.28 9.61
C ARG A 81 -1.24 5.47 8.69
N LEU A 82 -0.99 5.24 7.41
CA LEU A 82 -1.20 6.20 6.34
C LEU A 82 -2.46 5.81 5.58
N ARG A 83 -3.31 6.78 5.25
CA ARG A 83 -4.56 6.54 4.52
C ARG A 83 -4.93 7.74 3.65
N LYS A 84 -5.72 7.49 2.61
CA LYS A 84 -6.40 8.58 1.88
C LYS A 84 -7.54 9.13 2.72
N LYS A 85 -7.83 10.42 2.56
CA LYS A 85 -8.96 11.12 3.17
C LYS A 85 -10.29 10.51 2.70
N LEU A 86 -10.42 10.33 1.38
CA LEU A 86 -11.50 9.58 0.76
C LEU A 86 -11.08 8.12 0.59
N LEU A 87 -11.79 7.22 1.28
CA LEU A 87 -11.38 5.82 1.38
C LEU A 87 -11.60 5.06 0.08
N THR A 88 -12.76 5.23 -0.53
CA THR A 88 -13.11 4.47 -1.71
C THR A 88 -12.50 5.10 -2.96
N GLU A 89 -12.11 4.27 -3.92
CA GLU A 89 -11.60 4.75 -5.20
C GLU A 89 -12.63 5.60 -5.95
N ASN A 90 -13.91 5.24 -5.84
CA ASN A 90 -15.02 5.95 -6.48
C ASN A 90 -15.16 7.38 -5.96
N GLU A 91 -15.05 7.59 -4.65
CA GLU A 91 -15.09 8.93 -4.05
C GLU A 91 -13.90 9.77 -4.51
N ARG A 92 -12.69 9.19 -4.56
CA ARG A 92 -11.50 9.88 -5.07
C ARG A 92 -11.67 10.33 -6.53
N LYS A 93 -12.21 9.46 -7.39
CA LYS A 93 -12.49 9.81 -8.80
C LYS A 93 -13.55 10.90 -8.93
N ARG A 94 -14.56 10.90 -8.06
CA ARG A 94 -15.60 11.94 -8.04
C ARG A 94 -15.06 13.28 -7.56
N SER A 95 -14.19 13.29 -6.55
CA SER A 95 -13.59 14.51 -6.01
C SER A 95 -12.52 15.13 -6.92
N LYS A 96 -11.94 14.35 -7.84
CA LYS A 96 -11.00 14.85 -8.86
C LYS A 96 -11.70 15.44 -10.10
N LYS A 97 -13.04 15.36 -10.18
CA LYS A 97 -13.83 16.08 -11.19
C LYS A 97 -14.13 17.49 -10.71
#